data_AF-A0A6J7MKB2-F1
#
_entry.id   AF-A0A6J7MKB2-F1
#
_cell.length_a   1.000
_cell.length_b   1.000
_cell.length_c   1.000
_cell.angle_alpha   90.00
_cell.angle_beta   90.00
_cell.angle_gamma   90.00
#
_symmetry.space_group_name_H-M   'P 1'
#
loop_
_entity.id
_entity.type
_entity.pdbx_description
1 polymer ?
#
loop_
_entity_poly.entity_id
_entity_poly.type
_entity_poly.pdbx_seq_one_letter_code
_entity_poly.pdbx_strand_id
1 'polypeptide(L)'
;MSQILPELTGTFTKQVNALIKAKVLNIENTPMAVHNLLSVVVIQLVNQTLNPKATVAEGDLAIRIGLSMLGISEGKAMKLTESKIIL
;
A
#
# COMPACT_ATOMS: atom_id res chain seq x y z
N MET A 1 -7.15 8.20 -15.43
CA MET A 1 -6.41 8.57 -14.20
C MET A 1 -7.16 9.57 -13.32
N SER A 2 -7.86 10.57 -13.87
CA SER A 2 -8.51 11.65 -13.08
C SER A 2 -9.58 11.17 -12.09
N GLN A 3 -10.28 10.06 -12.37
CA GLN A 3 -11.25 9.46 -11.42
C GLN A 3 -10.63 8.39 -10.50
N ILE A 4 -9.63 7.65 -10.98
CA ILE A 4 -9.02 6.53 -10.24
C ILE A 4 -8.23 7.04 -9.02
N LEU A 5 -7.49 8.14 -9.16
CA LEU A 5 -6.66 8.67 -8.08
C LEU A 5 -7.50 9.13 -6.85
N PRO A 6 -8.57 9.94 -7.02
CA PRO A 6 -9.44 10.29 -5.91
C PRO A 6 -10.10 9.08 -5.23
N GLU A 7 -10.60 8.11 -6.01
CA GLU A 7 -11.25 6.90 -5.48
C GLU A 7 -10.26 6.00 -4.72
N LEU A 8 -9.03 5.85 -5.24
CA LEU A 8 -7.97 5.10 -4.60
C LEU A 8 -7.53 5.77 -3.29
N THR A 9 -7.41 7.09 -3.29
CA THR A 9 -7.07 7.88 -2.09
C THR A 9 -8.16 7.73 -1.01
N GLY A 10 -9.44 7.83 -1.41
CA GLY A 10 -10.58 7.63 -0.51
C GLY A 10 -10.61 6.21 0.07
N THR A 11 -10.32 5.20 -0.76
CA THR A 11 -10.25 3.80 -0.34
C THR A 11 -9.12 3.57 0.65
N PHE A 12 -7.90 4.03 0.37
CA PHE A 12 -6.78 3.92 1.30
C PHE A 12 -7.05 4.64 2.61
N THR A 13 -7.61 5.85 2.56
CA THR A 13 -7.99 6.60 3.76
C THR A 13 -8.96 5.81 4.62
N LYS A 14 -10.00 5.22 4.02
CA LYS A 14 -10.97 4.39 4.73
C LYS A 14 -10.31 3.18 5.40
N GLN A 15 -9.44 2.46 4.69
CA GLN A 15 -8.78 1.27 5.21
C GLN A 15 -7.77 1.61 6.32
N VAL A 16 -6.94 2.63 6.13
CA VAL A 16 -5.99 3.09 7.17
C VAL A 16 -6.75 3.51 8.43
N ASN A 17 -7.85 4.26 8.29
CA ASN A 17 -8.69 4.64 9.42
C ASN A 17 -9.32 3.43 10.14
N ALA A 18 -9.73 2.39 9.40
CA ALA A 18 -10.23 1.16 10.00
C ALA A 18 -9.15 0.45 10.83
N LEU A 19 -7.93 0.40 10.32
CA LEU A 19 -6.79 -0.20 11.03
C LEU A 19 -6.33 0.61 12.24
N ILE A 20 -6.40 1.95 12.19
CA ILE A 20 -6.18 2.82 13.35
C ILE A 20 -7.25 2.57 14.42
N LYS A 21 -8.54 2.51 14.04
CA LYS A 21 -9.65 2.21 14.96
C LYS A 21 -9.50 0.84 15.62
N ALA A 22 -9.00 -0.15 14.89
CA ALA A 22 -8.69 -1.48 15.39
C ALA A 22 -7.39 -1.53 16.23
N LYS A 23 -6.71 -0.40 16.45
CA LYS A 23 -5.42 -0.28 17.15
C LYS A 23 -4.30 -1.12 16.52
N VAL A 24 -4.42 -1.41 15.22
CA VAL A 24 -3.41 -2.13 14.45
C VAL A 24 -2.30 -1.20 13.99
N LEU A 25 -2.63 0.06 13.68
CA LEU A 25 -1.71 1.10 13.27
C LEU A 25 -1.69 2.23 14.30
N ASN A 26 -0.50 2.80 14.51
CA ASN A 26 -0.30 4.02 15.28
C ASN A 26 0.34 5.06 14.35
N ILE A 27 -0.48 5.94 13.79
CA ILE A 27 -0.06 6.92 12.77
C ILE A 27 -0.35 8.33 13.29
N GLU A 28 0.68 9.16 13.33
CA GLU A 28 0.56 10.55 13.80
C GLU A 28 -0.17 11.46 12.79
N ASN A 29 0.12 11.31 11.50
CA ASN A 29 -0.48 12.10 10.42
C ASN A 29 -1.05 11.19 9.33
N THR A 30 -2.32 10.81 9.49
CA THR A 30 -3.03 9.91 8.57
C THR A 30 -3.03 10.40 7.12
N PRO A 31 -3.33 11.69 6.82
CA PRO A 31 -3.25 12.19 5.44
C PRO A 31 -1.88 11.96 4.78
N MET A 32 -0.79 12.28 5.48
CA MET A 32 0.56 12.08 4.94
C MET A 32 0.92 10.61 4.77
N ALA A 33 0.52 9.75 5.70
CA ALA A 33 0.72 8.31 5.58
C ALA A 33 0.01 7.72 4.35
N VAL A 34 -1.22 8.17 4.07
CA VAL A 34 -1.98 7.77 2.88
C VAL A 34 -1.32 8.28 1.60
N HIS A 35 -0.85 9.53 1.56
CA HIS A 35 -0.13 10.07 0.40
C HIS A 35 1.18 9.31 0.12
N ASN A 36 1.92 8.95 1.16
CA ASN A 36 3.14 8.15 1.04
C ASN A 36 2.84 6.77 0.45
N LEU A 37 1.83 6.08 0.98
CA LEU A 37 1.37 4.78 0.46
C LEU A 37 0.94 4.90 -1.01
N LEU A 38 0.15 5.91 -1.33
CA LEU A 38 -0.33 6.16 -2.70
C LEU A 38 0.85 6.39 -3.65
N SER A 39 1.86 7.15 -3.23
CA SER A 39 3.04 7.45 -4.06
C SER A 39 3.79 6.17 -4.44
N VAL A 40 4.03 5.28 -3.47
CA VAL A 40 4.70 3.99 -3.71
C VAL A 40 3.89 3.12 -4.67
N VAL A 41 2.57 3.01 -4.45
CA VAL A 41 1.68 2.19 -5.29
C VAL A 41 1.58 2.74 -6.71
N VAL A 42 1.42 4.05 -6.88
CA VAL A 42 1.29 4.69 -8.20
C VAL A 42 2.59 4.59 -8.98
N ILE A 43 3.74 4.88 -8.36
CA ILE A 43 5.06 4.75 -9.01
C ILE A 43 5.25 3.30 -9.46
N GLN A 44 4.94 2.33 -8.60
CA GLN A 44 5.12 0.94 -8.96
C GLN A 44 4.14 0.48 -10.04
N LEU A 45 2.89 0.94 -10.03
CA LEU A 45 1.93 0.67 -11.09
C LEU A 45 2.43 1.19 -12.45
N VAL A 46 2.97 2.42 -12.47
CA VAL A 46 3.58 3.00 -13.67
C VAL A 46 4.74 2.13 -14.14
N ASN A 47 5.64 1.74 -13.24
CA ASN A 47 6.77 0.86 -13.58
C ASN A 47 6.30 -0.49 -14.15
N GLN A 48 5.34 -1.15 -13.51
CA GLN A 48 4.80 -2.44 -13.96
C GLN A 48 4.11 -2.34 -15.32
N THR A 49 3.50 -1.20 -15.63
CA THR A 49 2.78 -0.99 -16.90
C THR A 49 3.73 -0.64 -18.05
N LEU A 50 4.82 0.09 -17.77
CA LEU A 50 5.71 0.62 -18.80
C LEU A 50 6.99 -0.19 -18.99
N ASN A 51 7.42 -0.97 -18.01
CA ASN A 51 8.62 -1.80 -18.10
C ASN A 51 8.24 -3.26 -18.43
N PRO A 52 8.55 -3.77 -19.63
CA PRO A 52 8.22 -5.15 -20.02
C PRO A 52 9.03 -6.21 -19.25
N LYS A 53 10.04 -5.80 -18.47
CA LYS A 53 10.83 -6.68 -17.59
C LYS A 53 10.38 -6.62 -16.13
N ALA A 54 9.35 -5.84 -15.82
CA ALA A 54 8.84 -5.75 -14.45
C ALA A 54 8.36 -7.12 -13.97
N THR A 55 8.64 -7.40 -12.70
CA THR A 55 8.37 -8.69 -12.07
C THR A 55 7.32 -8.55 -10.97
N VAL A 56 6.59 -9.62 -10.70
CA VAL A 56 5.65 -9.67 -9.56
C VAL A 56 6.37 -9.38 -8.24
N ALA A 57 7.60 -9.90 -8.08
CA ALA A 57 8.42 -9.69 -6.88
C ALA A 57 8.72 -8.21 -6.60
N GLU A 58 8.94 -7.39 -7.63
CA GLU A 58 9.09 -5.94 -7.46
C GLU A 58 7.77 -5.28 -7.04
N GLY A 59 6.64 -5.77 -7.55
CA GLY A 59 5.30 -5.37 -7.09
C GLY A 59 5.12 -5.65 -5.59
N ASP A 60 5.39 -6.88 -5.16
CA ASP A 60 5.27 -7.29 -3.76
C ASP A 60 6.21 -6.50 -2.85
N LEU A 61 7.44 -6.22 -3.31
CA LEU A 61 8.39 -5.37 -2.60
C LEU A 61 7.84 -3.97 -2.36
N ALA A 62 7.24 -3.34 -3.39
CA ALA A 62 6.65 -2.02 -3.24
C ALA A 62 5.49 -2.01 -2.21
N ILE A 63 4.65 -3.05 -2.21
CA ILE A 63 3.59 -3.18 -1.21
C ILE A 63 4.19 -3.33 0.20
N ARG A 64 5.22 -4.18 0.37
CA ARG A 64 5.91 -4.33 1.66
C ARG A 64 6.52 -3.02 2.16
N ILE A 65 7.15 -2.24 1.28
CA ILE A 65 7.66 -0.90 1.60
C ILE A 65 6.51 0.00 2.06
N GLY A 66 5.41 0.05 1.29
CA GLY A 66 4.22 0.83 1.66
C GLY A 66 3.66 0.46 3.04
N LEU A 67 3.59 -0.84 3.37
CA LEU A 67 3.15 -1.32 4.68
C LEU A 67 4.14 -0.94 5.80
N SER A 68 5.45 -1.00 5.55
CA SER A 68 6.46 -0.56 6.53
C SER A 68 6.37 0.92 6.86
N MET A 69 6.00 1.77 5.88
CA MET A 69 5.77 3.19 6.11
C MET A 69 4.56 3.46 7.01
N LEU A 70 3.64 2.50 7.14
CA LEU A 70 2.53 2.54 8.10
C LEU A 70 2.92 1.97 9.48
N GLY A 71 4.17 1.57 9.69
CA GLY A 71 4.64 0.95 10.92
C GLY A 71 4.36 -0.56 11.02
N ILE A 72 3.96 -1.22 9.93
CA ILE A 72 3.82 -2.68 9.90
C ILE A 72 5.21 -3.29 9.68
N SER A 73 5.67 -4.13 10.61
CA SER A 73 6.97 -4.79 10.48
C SER A 73 7.07 -5.63 9.20
N GLU A 74 8.28 -5.74 8.64
CA GLU A 74 8.52 -6.49 7.40
C GLU A 74 8.02 -7.94 7.47
N GLY A 75 8.27 -8.65 8.57
CA GLY A 75 7.78 -10.02 8.75
C GLY A 75 6.25 -10.12 8.79
N LYS A 76 5.55 -9.09 9.26
CA LYS A 76 4.08 -9.03 9.22
C LYS A 76 3.59 -8.63 7.82
N ALA A 77 4.28 -7.70 7.16
CA ALA A 77 3.98 -7.28 5.79
C ALA A 77 4.13 -8.46 4.81
N MET A 78 5.22 -9.21 4.90
CA MET A 78 5.50 -10.41 4.09
C MET A 78 4.40 -11.46 4.25
N LYS A 79 3.97 -11.74 5.50
CA LYS A 79 2.84 -12.64 5.74
C LYS A 79 1.54 -12.13 5.09
N LEU A 80 1.28 -10.83 5.09
CA LEU A 80 0.06 -10.28 4.48
C LEU A 80 0.09 -10.32 2.95
N THR A 81 1.27 -10.18 2.34
CA THR A 81 1.43 -10.15 0.87
C THR A 81 1.59 -11.55 0.26
N GLU A 82 2.21 -12.48 1.00
CA GLU A 82 2.51 -13.83 0.50
C GLU A 82 1.50 -14.89 0.98
N SER A 83 0.64 -14.55 1.96
CA SER A 83 -0.52 -15.41 2.27
C SER A 83 -1.44 -15.40 1.06
N LYS A 84 -1.71 -16.59 0.51
CA LYS A 84 -2.77 -16.77 -0.49
C LYS A 84 -4.08 -16.21 0.10
N ILE A 85 -4.48 -15.03 -0.33
CA ILE A 85 -5.82 -14.53 -0.08
C ILE A 85 -6.73 -15.49 -0.87
N ILE A 86 -7.42 -16.38 -0.16
CA ILE A 86 -8.53 -17.12 -0.73
C ILE A 86 -9.66 -16.09 -0.81
N LEU A 87 -9.87 -15.54 -2.00
CA LEU A 87 -10.99 -14.68 -2.33
C LEU A 87 -12.27 -15.51 -2.48
#